data_AF-A0A257LAS9-F1
#
_entry.id   AF-A0A257LAS9-F1
#
_cell.length_a   1.000
_cell.length_b   1.000
_cell.length_c   1.000
_cell.angle_alpha   90.00
_cell.angle_beta   90.00
_cell.angle_gamma   90.00
#
_symmetry.space_group_name_H-M   'P 1'
#
loop_
_entity.id
_entity.type
_entity.pdbx_description
1 polymer ?
#
loop_
_entity_poly.entity_id
_entity_poly.type
_entity_poly.pdbx_seq_one_letter_code
_entity_poly.pdbx_strand_id
1 'polypeptide(L)'
;MNTINWRLLLVHFLATIILIAAARELIFYFTLEDFRAFQDAMKESNNSPLIATGTGKYRTMTIGELAYKPLYYPIYASLTTLLISFSISLTYALKRNISWMNSILVLIAGFLFFRIGIYKTEIGSTIFYSFGHLFKHLGETFYYLSNFAILLVIGLTLFFSPWTRNLIQSEQRPTPGNEEGE
;
A
#
# COMPACT_ATOMS: atom_id res chain seq x y z
N MET A 1 3.59 -21.17 25.51
CA MET A 1 2.60 -20.25 24.88
C MET A 1 3.38 -19.29 23.99
N ASN A 2 3.16 -19.27 22.67
CA ASN A 2 3.85 -18.32 21.80
C ASN A 2 3.30 -16.92 22.10
N THR A 3 4.11 -16.10 22.75
CA THR A 3 3.75 -14.72 23.10
C THR A 3 3.59 -13.87 21.83
N ILE A 4 2.74 -12.85 21.93
CA ILE A 4 2.59 -11.82 20.90
C ILE A 4 3.91 -11.02 20.88
N ASN A 5 4.45 -10.78 19.68
CA ASN A 5 5.67 -10.00 19.49
C ASN A 5 5.24 -8.61 19.00
N TRP A 6 5.22 -7.63 19.91
CA TRP A 6 4.69 -6.30 19.60
C TRP A 6 5.55 -5.58 18.56
N ARG A 7 6.86 -5.87 18.50
CA ARG A 7 7.78 -5.29 17.51
C ARG A 7 7.46 -5.75 16.10
N LEU A 8 7.20 -7.05 15.93
CA LEU A 8 6.72 -7.63 14.68
C LEU A 8 5.42 -6.97 14.25
N LEU A 9 4.46 -6.88 15.19
CA LEU A 9 3.17 -6.26 14.95
C LEU A 9 3.33 -4.82 14.47
N LEU A 10 4.13 -4.00 15.14
CA LEU A 10 4.33 -2.59 14.79
C LEU A 10 5.02 -2.44 13.42
N VAL A 11 6.11 -3.16 13.19
CA VAL A 11 6.88 -3.06 11.94
C VAL A 11 6.04 -3.53 10.75
N HIS A 12 5.36 -4.67 10.86
CA HIS A 12 4.54 -5.19 9.77
C HIS A 12 3.28 -4.36 9.54
N PHE A 13 2.68 -3.80 10.60
CA PHE A 13 1.57 -2.86 10.48
C PHE A 13 1.98 -1.59 9.74
N LEU A 14 3.10 -0.97 10.13
CA LEU A 14 3.62 0.22 9.47
C LEU A 14 3.97 -0.07 8.00
N ALA A 15 4.63 -1.19 7.73
CA ALA A 15 4.94 -1.62 6.37
C ALA A 15 3.67 -1.80 5.52
N THR A 16 2.64 -2.44 6.09
CA THR A 16 1.34 -2.64 5.43
C THR A 16 0.68 -1.32 5.05
N ILE A 17 0.64 -0.35 5.97
CA ILE A 17 0.06 0.98 5.72
C ILE A 17 0.79 1.70 4.58
N ILE A 18 2.12 1.68 4.62
CA ILE A 18 2.95 2.32 3.60
C ILE A 18 2.74 1.67 2.23
N LEU A 19 2.66 0.34 2.16
CA LEU A 19 2.38 -0.36 0.90
C LEU A 19 0.98 -0.05 0.37
N ILE A 20 -0.03 0.05 1.24
CA ILE A 20 -1.38 0.46 0.84
C ILE A 20 -1.34 1.87 0.24
N ALA A 21 -0.64 2.82 0.87
CA ALA A 21 -0.46 4.16 0.33
C ALA A 21 0.21 4.13 -1.06
N ALA A 22 1.27 3.33 -1.23
CA ALA A 22 1.94 3.16 -2.52
C ALA A 22 0.98 2.63 -3.60
N ALA A 23 0.25 1.56 -3.31
CA ALA A 23 -0.68 0.94 -4.26
C ALA A 23 -1.81 1.89 -4.69
N ARG A 24 -2.26 2.76 -3.77
CA ARG A 24 -3.27 3.78 -4.07
C ARG A 24 -2.75 4.82 -5.07
N GLU A 25 -1.53 5.32 -4.89
CA GLU A 25 -0.93 6.30 -5.81
C GLU A 25 -0.76 5.73 -7.22
N LEU A 26 -0.32 4.47 -7.32
CA LEU A 26 -0.19 3.77 -8.60
C LEU A 26 -1.54 3.64 -9.32
N ILE A 27 -2.58 3.20 -8.59
CA ILE A 27 -3.92 3.10 -9.18
C ILE A 27 -4.49 4.47 -9.53
N PHE A 28 -4.27 5.49 -8.69
CA PHE A 28 -4.77 6.83 -8.97
C PHE A 28 -4.16 7.36 -10.27
N TYR A 29 -2.84 7.18 -10.45
CA TYR A 29 -2.15 7.48 -11.69
C TYR A 29 -2.81 6.81 -12.90
N PHE A 30 -2.98 5.48 -12.88
CA PHE A 30 -3.60 4.76 -14.00
C PHE A 30 -5.04 5.21 -14.27
N THR A 31 -5.83 5.50 -13.23
CA THR A 31 -7.19 6.00 -13.41
C THR A 31 -7.24 7.41 -13.99
N LEU A 32 -6.27 8.28 -13.67
CA LEU A 32 -6.15 9.61 -14.27
C LEU A 32 -5.73 9.54 -15.74
N GLU A 33 -4.81 8.62 -16.07
CA GLU A 33 -4.36 8.42 -17.45
C GLU A 33 -5.52 7.94 -18.33
N ASP A 34 -6.30 6.96 -17.85
CA ASP A 34 -7.55 6.52 -18.48
C ASP A 34 -8.54 7.69 -18.68
N PHE A 35 -8.68 8.56 -17.68
CA PHE A 35 -9.57 9.71 -17.72
C PHE A 35 -9.12 10.76 -18.74
N ARG A 36 -7.82 11.03 -18.85
CA ARG A 36 -7.25 11.94 -19.84
C ARG A 36 -7.44 11.41 -21.25
N ALA A 37 -7.13 10.13 -21.47
CA ALA A 37 -7.36 9.47 -22.76
C ALA A 37 -8.84 9.55 -23.19
N PHE A 38 -9.77 9.41 -22.24
CA PHE A 38 -11.20 9.63 -22.50
C PHE A 38 -11.51 11.08 -22.91
N GLN A 39 -10.97 12.07 -22.18
CA GLN A 39 -11.21 13.48 -22.49
C GLN A 39 -10.69 13.86 -23.88
N ASP A 40 -9.53 13.36 -24.25
CA ASP A 40 -8.95 13.64 -25.57
C ASP A 40 -9.79 12.98 -26.68
N ALA A 41 -10.24 11.73 -26.47
CA ALA A 41 -11.19 11.08 -27.37
C ALA A 41 -12.54 11.82 -27.49
N MET A 42 -13.02 12.46 -26.42
CA MET A 42 -14.24 13.29 -26.46
C MET A 42 -14.06 14.60 -27.23
N LYS A 43 -12.86 15.20 -27.20
CA LYS A 43 -12.57 16.42 -27.96
C LYS A 43 -12.43 16.15 -29.45
N GLU A 44 -11.92 14.97 -29.80
CA GLU A 44 -11.69 14.57 -31.19
C GLU A 44 -12.94 13.93 -31.84
N SER A 45 -13.81 13.30 -31.05
CA SER A 45 -15.05 12.68 -31.52
C SER A 45 -16.27 13.57 -31.28
N ASN A 46 -16.94 14.00 -32.36
CA ASN A 46 -18.25 14.65 -32.29
C ASN A 46 -19.39 13.68 -31.84
N ASN A 47 -19.12 12.38 -31.67
CA ASN A 47 -20.09 11.37 -31.25
C ASN A 47 -19.40 10.16 -30.59
N SER A 48 -19.53 10.03 -29.27
CA SER A 48 -19.10 8.89 -28.43
C SER A 48 -17.59 8.53 -28.49
N PRO A 49 -16.84 8.66 -27.39
CA PRO A 49 -15.40 8.44 -27.38
C PRO A 49 -15.09 6.94 -27.43
N LEU A 50 -14.37 6.53 -28.47
CA LEU A 50 -13.81 5.20 -28.62
C LEU A 50 -12.42 5.17 -28.00
N ILE A 51 -12.24 4.43 -26.90
CA ILE A 51 -10.92 4.27 -26.27
C ILE A 51 -10.30 2.95 -26.72
N ALA A 52 -9.07 3.01 -27.20
CA ALA A 52 -8.28 1.83 -27.51
C ALA A 52 -7.99 1.05 -26.22
N THR A 53 -8.46 -0.18 -26.14
CA THR A 53 -8.06 -1.11 -25.07
C THR A 53 -6.69 -1.70 -25.38
N GLY A 54 -5.95 -2.14 -24.36
CA GLY A 54 -4.64 -2.81 -24.50
C GLY A 54 -4.63 -4.11 -25.31
N THR A 55 -5.74 -4.46 -25.97
CA THR A 55 -5.89 -5.59 -26.90
C THR A 55 -6.02 -5.14 -28.37
N GLY A 56 -5.88 -3.85 -28.66
CA GLY A 56 -6.08 -3.28 -30.00
C GLY A 56 -7.54 -3.11 -30.41
N LYS A 57 -8.50 -3.36 -29.50
CA LYS A 57 -9.93 -3.13 -29.73
C LYS A 57 -10.37 -1.81 -29.14
N TYR A 58 -11.16 -1.02 -29.88
CA TYR A 58 -11.80 0.17 -29.35
C TYR A 58 -13.07 -0.20 -28.58
N ARG A 59 -13.25 0.35 -27.38
CA ARG A 59 -14.49 0.22 -26.60
C ARG A 59 -15.03 1.60 -26.29
N THR A 60 -16.34 1.76 -26.44
CA THR A 60 -17.06 2.93 -25.93
C THR A 60 -17.08 2.86 -24.41
N MET A 61 -16.45 3.84 -23.74
CA MET A 61 -16.58 4.01 -22.30
C MET A 61 -17.76 4.91 -21.99
N THR A 62 -18.59 4.50 -21.04
CA THR A 62 -19.66 5.36 -20.53
C THR A 62 -19.12 6.32 -19.46
N ILE A 63 -19.76 7.49 -19.32
CA ILE A 63 -19.44 8.46 -18.26
C ILE A 63 -19.55 7.80 -16.87
N GLY A 64 -20.48 6.86 -16.69
CA GLY A 64 -20.64 6.08 -15.46
C GLY A 64 -19.45 5.18 -15.15
N GLU A 65 -18.86 4.52 -16.14
CA GLU A 65 -17.64 3.71 -15.97
C GLU A 65 -16.45 4.58 -15.55
N LEU A 66 -16.34 5.79 -16.10
CA LEU A 66 -15.30 6.76 -15.73
C LEU A 66 -15.44 7.29 -14.30
N ALA A 67 -16.66 7.57 -13.85
CA ALA A 67 -16.92 8.01 -12.48
C ALA A 67 -16.71 6.88 -11.46
N TYR A 68 -16.93 5.62 -11.88
CA TYR A 68 -16.79 4.44 -11.02
C TYR A 68 -15.32 4.11 -10.71
N LYS A 69 -14.44 4.12 -11.72
CA LYS A 69 -13.03 3.73 -11.57
C LYS A 69 -12.26 4.43 -10.42
N PRO A 70 -12.20 5.77 -10.32
CA PRO A 70 -11.44 6.45 -9.29
C PRO A 70 -12.03 6.27 -7.87
N LEU A 71 -13.31 5.88 -7.76
CA LEU A 71 -13.93 5.60 -6.47
C LEU A 71 -13.62 4.19 -5.97
N TYR A 72 -13.71 3.18 -6.84
CA TYR A 72 -13.63 1.77 -6.44
C TYR A 72 -12.24 1.15 -6.61
N TYR A 73 -11.45 1.55 -7.60
CA TYR A 73 -10.15 0.92 -7.84
C TYR A 73 -9.16 1.14 -6.69
N PRO A 74 -9.07 2.33 -6.06
CA PRO A 74 -8.22 2.52 -4.89
C PRO A 74 -8.64 1.65 -3.70
N ILE A 75 -9.94 1.33 -3.57
CA ILE A 75 -10.45 0.42 -2.55
C ILE A 75 -9.94 -1.00 -2.82
N TYR A 76 -10.10 -1.50 -4.04
CA TYR A 76 -9.63 -2.83 -4.41
C TYR A 76 -8.11 -2.97 -4.30
N ALA A 77 -7.35 -1.94 -4.70
CA ALA A 77 -5.90 -1.93 -4.51
C ALA A 77 -5.48 -1.95 -3.04
N SER A 78 -6.19 -1.21 -2.18
CA SER A 78 -5.92 -1.23 -0.74
C SER A 78 -6.18 -2.62 -0.16
N LEU A 79 -7.31 -3.26 -0.52
CA LEU A 79 -7.67 -4.59 -0.02
C LEU A 79 -6.72 -5.69 -0.53
N THR A 80 -6.38 -5.68 -1.82
CA THR A 80 -5.42 -6.64 -2.39
C THR A 80 -4.03 -6.48 -1.76
N THR A 81 -3.58 -5.24 -1.57
CA THR A 81 -2.29 -4.97 -0.90
C THR A 81 -2.30 -5.38 0.57
N LEU A 82 -3.42 -5.19 1.27
CA LEU A 82 -3.62 -5.67 2.63
C LEU A 82 -3.50 -7.20 2.70
N LEU A 83 -4.11 -7.93 1.76
CA LEU A 83 -4.02 -9.39 1.68
C LEU A 83 -2.58 -9.84 1.37
N ILE A 84 -1.91 -9.20 0.42
CA ILE A 84 -0.49 -9.48 0.10
C ILE A 84 0.39 -9.27 1.35
N SER A 85 0.22 -8.14 2.04
CA SER A 85 0.98 -7.81 3.25
C SER A 85 0.70 -8.80 4.38
N PHE A 86 -0.55 -9.24 4.53
CA PHE A 86 -0.91 -10.30 5.45
C PHE A 86 -0.23 -11.62 5.11
N SER A 87 -0.21 -12.03 3.84
CA SER A 87 0.51 -13.24 3.40
C SER A 87 2.00 -13.15 3.72
N ILE A 88 2.65 -12.02 3.42
CA ILE A 88 4.07 -11.80 3.75
C ILE A 88 4.30 -11.92 5.26
N SER A 89 3.47 -11.23 6.06
CA SER A 89 3.55 -11.28 7.53
C SER A 89 3.36 -12.70 8.08
N LEU A 90 2.37 -13.42 7.56
CA LEU A 90 2.06 -14.79 7.99
C LEU A 90 3.21 -15.74 7.64
N THR A 91 3.72 -15.68 6.42
CA THR A 91 4.89 -16.47 6.01
C THR A 91 6.08 -16.17 6.90
N TYR A 92 6.32 -14.91 7.27
CA TYR A 92 7.40 -14.55 8.19
C TYR A 92 7.19 -15.18 9.57
N ALA A 93 6.00 -15.04 10.15
CA ALA A 93 5.69 -15.59 11.47
C ALA A 93 5.86 -17.12 11.51
N LEU A 94 5.34 -17.82 10.50
CA LEU A 94 5.49 -19.27 10.37
C LEU A 94 6.95 -19.70 10.21
N LYS A 95 7.71 -19.05 9.32
CA LYS A 95 9.12 -19.39 9.06
C LYS A 95 10.03 -19.17 10.28
N ARG A 96 9.60 -18.33 11.23
CA ARG A 96 10.35 -17.98 12.44
C ARG A 96 9.76 -18.59 13.72
N ASN A 97 8.78 -19.49 13.60
CA ASN A 97 8.06 -20.07 14.74
C ASN A 97 7.49 -19.02 15.71
N ILE A 98 7.12 -17.85 15.19
CA ILE A 98 6.44 -16.79 15.94
C ILE A 98 4.93 -17.04 15.89
N SER A 99 4.17 -16.57 16.88
CA SER A 99 2.70 -16.66 16.88
C SER A 99 2.11 -16.05 15.60
N TRP A 100 1.35 -16.86 14.84
CA TRP A 100 0.59 -16.42 13.66
C TRP A 100 -0.43 -15.33 13.99
N MET A 101 -0.85 -15.24 15.25
CA MET A 101 -1.76 -14.22 15.76
C MET A 101 -1.25 -12.80 15.49
N ASN A 102 0.07 -12.58 15.48
CA ASN A 102 0.65 -11.28 15.12
C ASN A 102 0.20 -10.83 13.72
N SER A 103 0.15 -11.75 12.75
CA SER A 103 -0.24 -11.43 11.38
C SER A 103 -1.73 -11.14 11.26
N ILE A 104 -2.56 -11.81 12.05
CA ILE A 104 -4.00 -11.50 12.12
C ILE A 104 -4.24 -10.13 12.75
N LEU A 105 -3.52 -9.81 13.83
CA LEU A 105 -3.63 -8.49 14.44
C LEU A 105 -3.19 -7.39 13.47
N VAL A 106 -2.13 -7.61 12.68
CA VAL A 106 -1.72 -6.70 11.59
C VAL A 106 -2.82 -6.57 10.54
N LEU A 107 -3.46 -7.67 10.13
CA LEU A 107 -4.57 -7.64 9.17
C LEU A 107 -5.76 -6.83 9.69
N ILE A 108 -6.17 -7.08 10.94
CA ILE A 108 -7.29 -6.36 11.58
C ILE A 108 -6.95 -4.88 11.73
N ALA A 109 -5.77 -4.55 12.25
CA ALA A 109 -5.33 -3.17 12.43
C ALA A 109 -5.25 -2.45 11.08
N GLY A 110 -4.66 -3.09 10.06
CA GLY A 110 -4.56 -2.54 8.71
C GLY A 110 -5.92 -2.30 8.07
N PHE A 111 -6.87 -3.24 8.26
CA PHE A 111 -8.25 -3.07 7.80
C PHE A 111 -8.96 -1.90 8.48
N LEU A 112 -8.83 -1.77 9.81
CA LEU A 112 -9.40 -0.65 10.56
C LEU A 112 -8.81 0.69 10.10
N PHE A 113 -7.48 0.76 9.95
CA PHE A 113 -6.80 1.95 9.46
C PHE A 113 -7.30 2.36 8.06
N PHE A 114 -7.45 1.38 7.16
CA PHE A 114 -8.05 1.59 5.85
C PHE A 114 -9.50 2.11 5.96
N ARG A 115 -10.32 1.51 6.84
CA ARG A 115 -11.74 1.84 7.00
C ARG A 115 -11.97 3.26 7.54
N ILE A 116 -11.09 3.73 8.43
CA ILE A 116 -11.12 5.10 9.00
C ILE A 116 -10.78 6.15 7.92
N GLY A 117 -10.10 5.73 6.85
CA GLY A 117 -9.83 6.62 5.71
C GLY A 117 -8.75 7.65 6.00
N ILE A 118 -7.75 7.31 6.83
CA ILE A 118 -6.68 8.24 7.23
C ILE A 118 -5.93 8.81 6.02
N TYR A 119 -5.77 8.05 4.94
CA TYR A 119 -5.16 8.55 3.69
C TYR A 119 -5.92 9.70 3.01
N LYS A 120 -7.18 9.94 3.38
CA LYS A 120 -8.02 11.03 2.86
C LYS A 120 -7.96 12.30 3.71
N THR A 121 -7.37 12.24 4.90
CA THR A 121 -7.21 13.42 5.75
C THR A 121 -6.01 14.24 5.28
N GLU A 122 -6.01 15.55 5.54
CA GLU A 122 -4.89 16.43 5.19
C GLU A 122 -3.57 16.00 5.84
N ILE A 123 -3.66 15.49 7.07
CA ILE A 123 -2.50 14.99 7.81
C ILE A 123 -1.96 13.72 7.12
N GLY A 124 -2.84 12.77 6.80
CA GLY A 124 -2.44 11.54 6.13
C GLY A 124 -1.86 11.80 4.74
N SER A 125 -2.49 12.68 3.96
CA SER A 125 -1.99 13.03 2.64
C SER A 125 -0.62 13.70 2.70
N THR A 126 -0.41 14.59 3.66
CA THR A 126 0.89 15.25 3.86
C THR A 126 1.98 14.24 4.22
N ILE A 127 1.71 13.30 5.13
CA ILE A 127 2.70 12.32 5.58
C ILE A 127 3.07 11.35 4.44
N PHE A 128 2.08 10.78 3.77
CA PHE A 128 2.33 9.72 2.78
C PHE A 128 2.71 10.26 1.40
N TYR A 129 2.22 11.44 1.00
CA TYR A 129 2.33 11.92 -0.38
C TYR A 129 3.21 13.17 -0.53
N SER A 130 3.93 13.56 0.53
CA SER A 130 4.88 14.68 0.52
C SER A 130 6.01 14.52 -0.50
N PHE A 131 6.44 13.29 -0.78
CA PHE A 131 7.54 13.05 -1.73
C PHE A 131 7.20 13.53 -3.14
N GLY A 132 5.96 13.33 -3.59
CA GLY A 132 5.47 13.75 -4.89
C GLY A 132 5.48 15.28 -5.05
N HIS A 133 5.32 16.02 -3.95
CA HIS A 133 5.39 17.49 -3.98
C HIS A 133 6.78 17.99 -4.40
N LEU A 134 7.85 17.25 -4.14
CA LEU A 134 9.21 17.60 -4.58
C LEU A 134 9.32 17.60 -6.11
N PHE A 135 8.53 16.75 -6.78
CA PHE A 135 8.56 16.55 -8.23
C PHE A 135 7.37 17.18 -8.96
N LYS A 136 6.54 17.96 -8.26
CA LYS A 136 5.32 18.55 -8.83
C LYS A 136 5.59 19.42 -10.07
N HIS A 137 6.76 20.05 -10.13
CA HIS A 137 7.20 20.87 -11.27
C HIS A 137 7.47 20.06 -12.56
N LEU A 138 7.68 18.75 -12.45
CA LEU A 138 7.88 17.85 -13.59
C LEU A 138 6.56 17.29 -14.15
N GLY A 139 5.42 17.61 -13.51
CA GLY A 139 4.08 17.17 -13.92
C GLY A 139 3.45 16.11 -13.01
N GLU A 140 2.15 15.87 -13.21
CA GLU A 140 1.36 14.95 -12.38
C GLU A 140 1.85 13.49 -12.44
N THR A 141 2.35 13.04 -13.58
CA THR A 141 2.94 11.70 -13.72
C THR A 141 4.08 11.50 -12.72
N PHE A 142 4.99 12.46 -12.63
CA PHE A 142 6.11 12.41 -11.69
C PHE A 142 5.65 12.52 -10.25
N TYR A 143 4.60 13.29 -9.97
CA TYR A 143 4.00 13.36 -8.63
C TYR A 143 3.56 11.97 -8.14
N TYR A 144 2.71 11.27 -8.89
CA TYR A 144 2.17 9.98 -8.45
C TYR A 144 3.22 8.87 -8.49
N LEU A 145 4.06 8.84 -9.53
CA LEU A 145 5.03 7.77 -9.70
C LEU A 145 6.17 7.85 -8.67
N SER A 146 6.60 9.05 -8.28
CA SER A 146 7.61 9.21 -7.23
C SER A 146 7.05 8.83 -5.85
N ASN A 147 5.84 9.24 -5.50
CA ASN A 147 5.16 8.78 -4.28
C ASN A 147 5.06 7.26 -4.26
N PHE A 148 4.56 6.65 -5.35
CA PHE A 148 4.46 5.20 -5.47
C PHE A 148 5.82 4.53 -5.27
N ALA A 149 6.84 4.93 -6.04
CA ALA A 149 8.15 4.28 -6.02
C ALA A 149 8.82 4.39 -4.65
N ILE A 150 8.79 5.57 -4.03
CA ILE A 150 9.41 5.81 -2.73
C ILE A 150 8.68 5.03 -1.64
N LEU A 151 7.34 5.11 -1.58
CA LEU A 151 6.57 4.37 -0.59
C LEU A 151 6.72 2.85 -0.77
N LEU A 152 6.73 2.36 -2.01
CA LEU A 152 6.95 0.95 -2.30
C LEU A 152 8.30 0.47 -1.75
N VAL A 153 9.37 1.21 -2.03
CA VAL A 153 10.72 0.88 -1.54
C VAL A 153 10.76 0.90 -0.02
N ILE A 154 10.16 1.90 0.64
CA ILE A 154 10.11 1.98 2.10
C ILE A 154 9.35 0.79 2.68
N GLY A 155 8.15 0.49 2.17
CA GLY A 155 7.30 -0.60 2.65
C GLY A 155 7.96 -1.97 2.49
N LEU A 156 8.57 -2.24 1.34
CA LEU A 156 9.32 -3.49 1.10
C LEU A 156 10.57 -3.57 2.01
N THR A 157 11.28 -2.46 2.19
CA THR A 157 12.44 -2.41 3.07
C THR A 157 12.04 -2.75 4.51
N LEU A 158 10.91 -2.28 5.01
CA LEU A 158 10.44 -2.62 6.36
C LEU A 158 10.17 -4.13 6.52
N PHE A 159 9.59 -4.79 5.52
CA PHE A 159 9.35 -6.24 5.56
C PHE A 159 10.64 -7.07 5.50
N PHE A 160 11.61 -6.67 4.69
CA PHE A 160 12.73 -7.55 4.34
C PHE A 160 14.10 -7.12 4.89
N SER A 161 14.21 -5.93 5.49
CA SER A 161 15.48 -5.39 5.96
C SER A 161 16.15 -6.29 7.03
N PRO A 162 17.48 -6.45 7.00
CA PRO A 162 18.22 -7.05 8.11
C PRO A 162 17.97 -6.34 9.44
N TRP A 163 17.82 -5.02 9.41
CA TRP A 163 17.62 -4.22 10.62
C TRP A 163 16.28 -4.52 11.30
N THR A 164 15.19 -4.58 10.52
CA THR A 164 13.86 -4.93 11.07
C THR A 164 13.83 -6.35 11.60
N ARG A 165 14.50 -7.28 10.92
CA ARG A 165 14.68 -8.66 11.41
C ARG A 165 15.39 -8.71 12.76
N ASN A 166 16.50 -8.00 12.92
CA ASN A 166 17.25 -7.96 14.18
C ASN A 166 16.43 -7.31 15.32
N LEU A 167 15.65 -6.28 15.00
CA LEU A 167 14.77 -5.62 15.97
C LEU A 167 13.68 -6.56 16.48
N ILE A 168 13.08 -7.37 15.61
CA ILE A 168 12.07 -8.38 15.97
C ILE A 168 12.68 -9.51 16.81
N GLN A 169 13.89 -9.95 16.46
CA GLN A 169 14.57 -11.08 17.11
C GLN A 169 15.17 -10.76 18.48
N SER A 170 15.53 -9.50 18.75
CA SER A 170 16.10 -9.12 20.05
C SER A 170 15.12 -9.26 21.21
N GLU A 171 13.81 -9.34 20.95
CA GLU A 171 12.79 -9.68 21.96
C GLU A 171 12.74 -11.19 22.26
N GLN A 172 13.25 -12.03 21.36
CA GLN A 172 13.28 -13.48 21.53
C GLN A 172 14.53 -13.98 22.27
N ARG A 173 15.51 -13.10 22.53
CA ARG A 173 16.71 -13.49 23.27
C ARG A 173 16.37 -13.55 24.76
N PRO A 174 16.64 -14.67 25.45
CA PRO A 174 16.54 -14.70 26.90
C PRO A 174 17.49 -13.63 27.47
N THR A 175 17.02 -12.88 28.47
CA THR A 175 17.86 -11.96 29.25
C THR A 175 19.01 -12.76 29.87
N PRO A 176 20.29 -12.43 29.58
CA PRO A 176 21.39 -13.01 30.31
C PRO A 176 21.38 -12.42 31.72
N GLY A 177 21.02 -13.22 32.72
CA GLY A 177 21.06 -12.82 34.13
C GLY A 177 19.79 -13.19 34.89
N ASN A 178 19.72 -14.43 35.35
CA ASN A 178 19.19 -14.86 36.64
C ASN A 178 19.73 -16.26 36.98
N GLU A 179 21.00 -16.51 36.63
CA GLU A 179 21.81 -17.61 37.13
C GLU A 179 22.86 -17.02 38.08
N GLU A 180 22.42 -16.39 39.17
CA GLU A 180 23.27 -16.16 40.33
C GLU A 180 22.45 -16.49 41.59
N GLY A 181 22.78 -17.60 42.23
CA GLY A 181 22.32 -17.95 43.58
C GLY A 181 21.79 -19.37 43.73
N GLU A 182 22.64 -20.37 43.50
CA GLU A 182 22.63 -21.59 44.35
C GLU A 182 23.26 -21.29 45.71
#